data_AF-A0A535TKG2-F1
#
_entry.id   AF-A0A535TKG2-F1
#
_cell.length_a   1.000
_cell.length_b   1.000
_cell.length_c   1.000
_cell.angle_alpha   90.00
_cell.angle_beta   90.00
_cell.angle_gamma   90.00
#
_symmetry.space_group_name_H-M   'P 1'
#
loop_
_entity.id
_entity.type
_entity.pdbx_description
1 polymer ?
#
loop_
_entity_poly.entity_id
_entity_poly.type
_entity_poly.pdbx_seq_one_letter_code
_entity_poly.pdbx_strand_id
1 'polypeptide(L)'
;MSDVAPIKFYGRSKRNAVVPIDTRRPDWLRVRLPGGSNYSEPKEIMRGLDLHTVCEEARCPNIGECWQARTATFMILGDTCTRACGFCAVKTGRPGTLDLGEPIRVAEAVERMGLHHAVITSVNRDELEDGGSAIFAGTIRQIRKRIPKCNIEVLIPDFMGDESALSTVMRARPDILNHNIETVPSLYPQVRPKGRYPRSLELLQRAKRMDATVYTKSGIMLGLGEEIDEVIQVFRDLRSHDVEILTVGQYLRPTPNHLPIARYVTPDEFAMLKVEALKLGFRHVESGPLVRSCGQPGPGPGRRGLRWTFAGSVGFPTTRPGRCRTASLTSAVLASYPTP
;
A
#
# COMPACT_ATOMS: atom_id res chain seq x y z
N MET A 1 5.42 -35.80 12.37
CA MET A 1 4.68 -35.72 11.08
C MET A 1 3.23 -35.49 11.43
N SER A 2 2.76 -34.24 11.35
CA SER A 2 1.38 -33.91 11.66
C SER A 2 0.50 -34.25 10.46
N ASP A 3 -0.35 -35.26 10.60
CA ASP A 3 -1.41 -35.67 9.64
C ASP A 3 -2.50 -34.61 9.53
N VAL A 4 -2.15 -33.38 9.16
CA VAL A 4 -3.12 -32.37 8.79
C VAL A 4 -3.27 -32.47 7.28
N ALA A 5 -4.38 -33.10 6.85
CA ALA A 5 -4.76 -33.11 5.44
C ALA A 5 -4.63 -31.68 4.86
N PRO A 6 -4.08 -31.52 3.64
CA PRO A 6 -3.87 -30.20 3.06
C PRO A 6 -5.18 -29.43 3.06
N ILE A 7 -5.17 -28.26 3.68
CA ILE A 7 -6.40 -27.50 3.88
C ILE A 7 -6.92 -27.07 2.51
N LYS A 8 -8.03 -27.67 2.07
CA LYS A 8 -8.69 -27.25 0.83
C LYS A 8 -9.29 -25.87 1.01
N PHE A 9 -8.81 -24.90 0.24
CA PHE A 9 -9.31 -23.53 0.29
C PHE A 9 -10.56 -23.37 -0.58
N TYR A 10 -11.64 -22.90 0.02
CA TYR A 10 -12.93 -22.70 -0.65
C TYR A 10 -13.27 -21.21 -0.88
N GLY A 11 -12.27 -20.33 -0.89
CA GLY A 11 -12.49 -18.87 -0.85
C GLY A 11 -13.18 -18.45 0.44
N ARG A 12 -14.03 -17.40 0.43
CA ARG A 12 -14.93 -17.12 1.57
C ARG A 12 -16.11 -18.09 1.57
N SER A 13 -16.16 -19.03 2.51
CA SER A 13 -17.17 -20.08 2.53
C SER A 13 -17.46 -20.59 3.95
N LYS A 14 -18.72 -20.95 4.22
CA LYS A 14 -19.11 -21.69 5.45
C LYS A 14 -18.33 -23.00 5.60
N ARG A 15 -17.84 -23.58 4.49
CA ARG A 15 -17.00 -24.78 4.51
C ARG A 15 -15.68 -24.60 5.26
N ASN A 16 -15.19 -23.36 5.38
CA ASN A 16 -13.99 -23.08 6.17
C ASN A 16 -14.25 -23.11 7.68
N ALA A 17 -15.52 -23.00 8.11
CA ALA A 17 -15.88 -22.91 9.53
C ALA A 17 -15.61 -24.20 10.31
N VAL A 18 -15.28 -25.30 9.61
CA VAL A 18 -14.80 -26.56 10.20
C VAL A 18 -13.50 -26.35 10.97
N VAL A 19 -12.63 -25.43 10.50
CA VAL A 19 -11.46 -24.99 11.26
C VAL A 19 -11.92 -23.83 12.14
N PRO A 20 -11.93 -23.94 13.48
CA PRO A 20 -12.29 -22.83 14.35
C PRO A 20 -11.29 -21.67 14.23
N ILE A 21 -11.66 -20.49 14.72
CA ILE A 21 -10.66 -19.44 14.94
C ILE A 21 -9.78 -19.91 16.08
N ASP A 22 -8.48 -19.97 15.82
CA ASP A 22 -7.52 -20.27 16.87
C ASP A 22 -7.52 -19.16 17.92
N THR A 23 -7.96 -19.54 19.13
CA THR A 23 -8.03 -18.67 20.29
C THR A 23 -6.71 -18.60 21.05
N ARG A 24 -5.75 -19.49 20.76
CA ARG A 24 -4.42 -19.52 21.38
C ARG A 24 -3.37 -18.93 20.46
N ARG A 25 -3.57 -17.67 20.08
CA ARG A 25 -2.57 -16.92 19.31
C ARG A 25 -1.23 -16.92 20.06
N PRO A 26 -0.11 -17.14 19.36
CA PRO A 26 1.21 -16.99 19.94
C PRO A 26 1.41 -15.64 20.65
N ASP A 27 2.23 -15.63 21.69
CA ASP A 27 2.41 -14.46 22.54
C ASP A 27 2.91 -13.22 21.76
N TRP A 28 3.73 -13.43 20.73
CA TRP A 28 4.25 -12.36 19.85
C TRP A 28 3.20 -11.73 18.92
N LEU A 29 1.97 -12.25 18.89
CA LEU A 29 0.83 -11.68 18.16
C LEU A 29 -0.15 -10.93 19.06
N ARG A 30 0.13 -10.84 20.37
CA ARG A 30 -0.70 -10.08 21.30
C ARG A 30 -0.37 -8.59 21.19
N VAL A 31 -1.42 -7.78 21.09
CA VAL A 31 -1.34 -6.32 21.08
C VAL A 31 -2.15 -5.73 22.21
N ARG A 32 -1.76 -4.53 22.65
CA ARG A 32 -2.57 -3.73 23.57
C ARG A 32 -3.76 -3.14 22.82
N LEU A 33 -4.92 -3.13 23.45
CA LEU A 33 -6.09 -2.49 22.87
C LEU A 33 -5.86 -0.97 22.77
N PRO A 34 -6.28 -0.33 21.67
CA PRO A 34 -6.18 1.12 21.51
C PRO A 34 -7.11 1.82 22.53
N GLY A 35 -6.63 2.90 23.13
CA GLY A 35 -7.37 3.71 24.10
C GLY A 35 -6.77 5.11 24.29
N GLY A 36 -7.55 6.00 24.90
CA GLY A 36 -7.16 7.40 25.17
C GLY A 36 -7.64 8.42 24.14
N SER A 37 -7.39 9.69 24.41
CA SER A 37 -7.82 10.84 23.59
C SER A 37 -7.31 10.78 22.15
N ASN A 38 -6.07 10.29 21.97
CA ASN A 38 -5.44 10.11 20.66
C ASN A 38 -6.15 9.07 19.75
N TYR A 39 -7.10 8.31 20.30
CA TYR A 39 -7.96 7.40 19.54
C TYR A 39 -9.38 7.95 19.37
N SER A 40 -9.95 8.61 20.38
CA SER A 40 -11.33 9.11 20.31
C SER A 40 -11.50 10.26 19.32
N GLU A 41 -10.57 11.21 19.27
CA GLU A 41 -10.67 12.38 18.39
C GLU A 41 -10.66 11.98 16.89
N PRO A 42 -9.67 11.22 16.37
CA PRO A 42 -9.71 10.70 15.01
C PRO A 42 -11.00 9.95 14.68
N LYS A 43 -11.51 9.15 15.62
CA LYS A 43 -12.73 8.37 15.44
C LYS A 43 -13.96 9.24 15.31
N GLU A 44 -14.05 10.31 16.09
CA GLU A 44 -15.13 11.30 15.98
C GLU A 44 -15.06 12.08 14.67
N ILE A 45 -13.86 12.44 14.21
CA ILE A 45 -13.66 13.10 12.91
C ILE A 45 -14.14 12.20 11.77
N MET A 46 -13.72 10.92 11.74
CA MET A 46 -14.12 9.98 10.70
C MET A 46 -15.64 9.80 10.63
N ARG A 47 -16.29 9.65 11.79
CA ARG A 47 -17.75 9.51 11.89
C ARG A 47 -18.49 10.78 11.49
N GLY A 48 -18.01 11.94 11.94
CA GLY A 48 -18.63 13.23 11.63
C GLY A 48 -18.54 13.61 10.15
N LEU A 49 -17.57 13.03 9.42
CA LEU A 49 -17.37 13.23 7.98
C LEU A 49 -17.92 12.08 7.12
N ASP A 50 -18.60 11.10 7.73
CA ASP A 50 -19.13 9.91 7.05
C ASP A 50 -18.05 9.23 6.16
N LEU A 51 -16.92 8.90 6.79
CA LEU A 51 -15.76 8.27 6.17
C LEU A 51 -15.50 6.88 6.77
N HIS A 52 -14.97 5.99 5.94
CA HIS A 52 -14.53 4.66 6.39
C HIS A 52 -13.01 4.60 6.50
N THR A 53 -12.53 3.79 7.44
CA THR A 53 -11.11 3.45 7.54
C THR A 53 -10.93 1.95 7.44
N VAL A 54 -9.92 1.50 6.68
CA VAL A 54 -9.55 0.07 6.70
C VAL A 54 -9.10 -0.35 8.09
N CYS A 55 -8.60 0.60 8.89
CA CYS A 55 -8.19 0.37 10.27
C CYS A 55 -9.34 -0.15 11.13
N GLU A 56 -10.54 0.43 11.01
CA GLU A 56 -11.73 0.00 11.72
C GLU A 56 -12.35 -1.25 11.08
N GLU A 57 -12.55 -1.23 9.76
CA GLU A 57 -13.21 -2.32 9.03
C GLU A 57 -12.44 -3.65 9.09
N ALA A 58 -11.10 -3.58 9.06
CA ALA A 58 -10.25 -4.76 9.19
C ALA A 58 -9.87 -5.08 10.64
N ARG A 59 -10.39 -4.33 11.63
CA ARG A 59 -10.06 -4.47 13.07
C ARG A 59 -8.55 -4.47 13.30
N CYS A 60 -7.87 -3.47 12.72
CA CYS A 60 -6.42 -3.41 12.67
C CYS A 60 -5.83 -3.30 14.08
N PRO A 61 -4.90 -4.20 14.46
CA PRO A 61 -4.26 -4.14 15.77
C PRO A 61 -3.41 -2.88 15.99
N ASN A 62 -3.01 -2.18 14.91
CA ASN A 62 -2.08 -1.05 14.95
C ASN A 62 -2.78 0.32 14.92
N ILE A 63 -4.12 0.36 14.96
CA ILE A 63 -4.89 1.60 14.77
C ILE A 63 -4.48 2.73 15.73
N GLY A 64 -4.23 2.40 17.00
CA GLY A 64 -3.82 3.39 18.01
C GLY A 64 -2.43 3.97 17.76
N GLU A 65 -1.46 3.13 17.40
CA GLU A 65 -0.08 3.56 17.12
C GLU A 65 -0.03 4.42 15.85
N CYS A 66 -0.71 4.00 14.77
CA CYS A 66 -0.73 4.76 13.52
C CYS A 66 -1.34 6.16 13.71
N TRP A 67 -2.49 6.25 14.39
CA TRP A 67 -3.15 7.53 14.61
C TRP A 67 -2.34 8.46 15.51
N GLN A 68 -1.67 7.92 16.54
CA GLN A 68 -0.71 8.68 17.36
C GLN A 68 0.47 9.20 16.53
N ALA A 69 0.94 8.42 15.56
CA ALA A 69 1.99 8.81 14.62
C ALA A 69 1.50 9.76 13.49
N ARG A 70 0.30 10.35 13.61
CA ARG A 70 -0.29 11.25 12.61
C ARG A 70 -0.32 10.63 11.21
N THR A 71 -0.68 9.34 11.16
CA THR A 71 -0.91 8.56 9.94
C THR A 71 -2.25 7.86 10.01
N ALA A 72 -3.03 7.91 8.93
CA ALA A 72 -4.29 7.18 8.84
C ALA A 72 -4.49 6.60 7.44
N THR A 73 -5.32 5.56 7.37
CA THR A 73 -5.68 4.90 6.13
C THR A 73 -7.17 5.02 5.88
N PHE A 74 -7.50 5.82 4.87
CA PHE A 74 -8.86 6.07 4.44
C PHE A 74 -9.29 4.99 3.44
N MET A 75 -10.48 4.44 3.63
CA MET A 75 -11.09 3.52 2.67
C MET A 75 -12.20 4.25 1.93
N ILE A 76 -11.90 4.69 0.71
CA ILE A 76 -12.85 5.39 -0.16
C ILE A 76 -13.72 4.41 -0.95
N LEU A 77 -14.75 4.92 -1.62
CA LEU A 77 -15.72 4.19 -2.44
C LEU A 77 -16.68 3.29 -1.64
N GLY A 78 -16.82 3.55 -0.33
CA GLY A 78 -17.72 2.87 0.59
C GLY A 78 -17.12 1.65 1.30
N ASP A 79 -17.98 0.88 1.96
CA ASP A 79 -17.62 -0.27 2.82
C ASP A 79 -17.86 -1.65 2.18
N THR A 80 -18.43 -1.68 0.97
CA THR A 80 -18.93 -2.89 0.31
C THR A 80 -18.18 -3.10 -1.00
N CYS A 81 -17.54 -4.25 -1.16
CA CYS A 81 -16.65 -4.59 -2.26
C CYS A 81 -17.31 -5.57 -3.25
N THR A 82 -17.10 -5.37 -4.55
CA THR A 82 -17.56 -6.29 -5.62
C THR A 82 -16.81 -7.62 -5.69
N ARG A 83 -15.82 -7.81 -4.82
CA ARG A 83 -14.95 -8.99 -4.76
C ARG A 83 -15.02 -9.67 -3.39
N ALA A 84 -14.73 -10.97 -3.38
CA ALA A 84 -14.78 -11.83 -2.20
C ALA A 84 -13.42 -12.50 -1.94
N CYS A 85 -12.37 -11.71 -1.77
CA CYS A 85 -11.03 -12.24 -1.50
C CYS A 85 -11.03 -13.05 -0.19
N GLY A 86 -10.44 -14.25 -0.20
CA GLY A 86 -10.57 -15.22 0.89
C GLY A 86 -10.02 -14.74 2.25
N PHE A 87 -9.11 -13.76 2.22
CA PHE A 87 -8.44 -13.22 3.41
C PHE A 87 -9.09 -11.94 3.96
N CYS A 88 -9.74 -11.14 3.11
CA CYS A 88 -10.11 -9.77 3.43
C CYS A 88 -11.37 -9.71 4.30
N ALA A 89 -11.43 -8.81 5.29
CA ALA A 89 -12.58 -8.66 6.18
C ALA A 89 -13.73 -7.80 5.61
N VAL A 90 -13.44 -6.98 4.59
CA VAL A 90 -14.41 -6.03 4.02
C VAL A 90 -15.63 -6.75 3.45
N LYS A 91 -16.81 -6.18 3.69
CA LYS A 91 -18.11 -6.72 3.24
C LYS A 91 -18.11 -6.92 1.72
N THR A 92 -18.64 -8.06 1.27
CA THR A 92 -18.86 -8.31 -0.17
C THR A 92 -20.33 -8.05 -0.49
N GLY A 93 -20.58 -7.38 -1.61
CA GLY A 93 -21.94 -7.13 -2.08
C GLY A 93 -21.96 -6.18 -3.28
N ARG A 94 -23.15 -5.68 -3.61
CA ARG A 94 -23.30 -4.56 -4.55
C ARG A 94 -23.07 -3.26 -3.78
N PRO A 95 -22.09 -2.43 -4.17
CA PRO A 95 -21.87 -1.13 -3.55
C PRO A 95 -23.08 -0.21 -3.70
N GLY A 96 -23.19 0.77 -2.81
CA GLY A 96 -24.22 1.82 -2.88
C GLY A 96 -23.92 2.90 -3.92
N THR A 97 -24.61 4.03 -3.80
CA THR A 97 -24.41 5.20 -4.66
C THR A 97 -22.97 5.69 -4.59
N LEU A 98 -22.41 6.08 -5.73
CA LEU A 98 -21.09 6.69 -5.80
C LEU A 98 -21.16 8.11 -5.22
N ASP A 99 -20.37 8.36 -4.18
CA ASP A 99 -20.27 9.69 -3.58
C ASP A 99 -19.13 10.50 -4.21
N LEU A 100 -19.49 11.50 -5.01
CA LEU A 100 -18.53 12.39 -5.67
C LEU A 100 -17.93 13.44 -4.72
N GLY A 101 -18.53 13.66 -3.54
CA GLY A 101 -18.07 14.58 -2.51
C GLY A 101 -17.05 13.96 -1.52
N GLU A 102 -16.91 12.64 -1.52
CA GLU A 102 -16.00 11.89 -0.64
C GLU A 102 -14.54 12.43 -0.68
N PRO A 103 -13.93 12.74 -1.85
CA PRO A 103 -12.60 13.34 -1.91
C PRO A 103 -12.39 14.61 -1.08
N ILE A 104 -13.42 15.46 -0.99
CA ILE A 104 -13.36 16.73 -0.25
C ILE A 104 -13.34 16.43 1.25
N ARG A 105 -14.19 15.50 1.70
CA ARG A 105 -14.28 15.11 3.10
C ARG A 105 -13.03 14.38 3.57
N VAL A 106 -12.42 13.54 2.72
CA VAL A 106 -11.12 12.91 3.04
C VAL A 106 -10.04 13.98 3.24
N ALA A 107 -9.94 14.97 2.36
CA ALA A 107 -8.96 16.04 2.51
C ALA A 107 -9.19 16.89 3.77
N GLU A 108 -10.45 17.12 4.13
CA GLU A 108 -10.83 17.77 5.39
C GLU A 108 -10.45 16.94 6.62
N ALA A 109 -10.62 15.62 6.57
CA ALA A 109 -10.19 14.73 7.66
C ALA A 109 -8.66 14.75 7.82
N VAL A 110 -7.91 14.69 6.71
CA VAL A 110 -6.43 14.78 6.70
C VAL A 110 -5.96 16.08 7.35
N GLU A 111 -6.63 17.20 7.05
CA GLU A 111 -6.36 18.52 7.62
C GLU A 111 -6.65 18.57 9.13
N ARG A 112 -7.87 18.18 9.54
CA ARG A 112 -8.30 18.18 10.95
C ARG A 112 -7.44 17.28 11.82
N MET A 113 -7.02 16.12 11.29
CA MET A 113 -6.15 15.18 11.99
C MET A 113 -4.67 15.57 11.94
N GLY A 114 -4.29 16.61 11.20
CA GLY A 114 -2.91 17.08 11.07
C GLY A 114 -1.96 15.99 10.55
N LEU A 115 -2.38 15.20 9.57
CA LEU A 115 -1.60 14.05 9.10
C LEU A 115 -0.39 14.49 8.27
N HIS A 116 0.75 13.84 8.53
CA HIS A 116 1.94 14.00 7.69
C HIS A 116 1.99 12.99 6.55
N HIS A 117 1.31 11.86 6.70
CA HIS A 117 1.22 10.79 5.71
C HIS A 117 -0.21 10.27 5.67
N ALA A 118 -0.87 10.36 4.52
CA ALA A 118 -2.20 9.83 4.28
C ALA A 118 -2.11 8.63 3.34
N VAL A 119 -2.65 7.49 3.77
CA VAL A 119 -2.81 6.32 2.90
C VAL A 119 -4.26 6.27 2.42
N ILE A 120 -4.47 6.22 1.11
CA ILE A 120 -5.80 6.12 0.50
C ILE A 120 -5.93 4.74 -0.12
N THR A 121 -6.90 3.95 0.32
CA THR A 121 -7.26 2.66 -0.26
C THR A 121 -8.73 2.66 -0.63
N SER A 122 -9.19 1.65 -1.36
CA SER A 122 -10.61 1.50 -1.64
C SER A 122 -11.09 0.06 -1.58
N VAL A 123 -12.41 -0.10 -1.57
CA VAL A 123 -13.04 -1.32 -2.07
C VAL A 123 -12.88 -1.43 -3.58
N ASN A 124 -13.07 -2.63 -4.14
CA ASN A 124 -13.18 -2.78 -5.59
C ASN A 124 -14.58 -2.36 -6.03
N ARG A 125 -14.63 -1.57 -7.10
CA ARG A 125 -15.84 -1.09 -7.78
C ARG A 125 -15.87 -1.57 -9.22
N ASP A 126 -15.83 -2.90 -9.41
CA ASP A 126 -15.78 -3.50 -10.76
C ASP A 126 -17.00 -3.14 -11.64
N GLU A 127 -18.07 -2.60 -11.05
CA GLU A 127 -19.26 -2.14 -11.76
C GLU A 127 -19.15 -0.71 -12.31
N LEU A 128 -18.14 0.06 -11.91
CA LEU A 128 -17.83 1.36 -12.49
C LEU A 128 -16.89 1.19 -13.69
N GLU A 129 -17.11 1.97 -14.74
CA GLU A 129 -16.29 1.92 -15.96
C GLU A 129 -14.81 2.18 -15.69
N ASP A 130 -14.49 3.13 -14.80
CA ASP A 130 -13.12 3.52 -14.44
C ASP A 130 -12.58 2.80 -13.19
N GLY A 131 -13.34 1.84 -12.65
CA GLY A 131 -13.05 1.13 -11.40
C GLY A 131 -12.94 2.02 -10.16
N GLY A 132 -13.41 3.28 -10.22
CA GLY A 132 -13.27 4.28 -9.16
C GLY A 132 -11.98 5.10 -9.18
N SER A 133 -11.16 4.98 -10.23
CA SER A 133 -9.89 5.70 -10.36
C SER A 133 -10.03 7.22 -10.32
N ALA A 134 -11.16 7.78 -10.78
CA ALA A 134 -11.45 9.21 -10.69
C ALA A 134 -11.55 9.71 -9.23
N ILE A 135 -12.09 8.90 -8.31
CA ILE A 135 -12.20 9.26 -6.89
C ILE A 135 -10.83 9.21 -6.21
N PHE A 136 -9.97 8.24 -6.54
CA PHE A 136 -8.57 8.26 -6.11
C PHE A 136 -7.87 9.55 -6.56
N ALA A 137 -7.94 9.87 -7.86
CA ALA A 137 -7.32 11.07 -8.41
C ALA A 137 -7.87 12.37 -7.79
N GLY A 138 -9.19 12.43 -7.59
CA GLY A 138 -9.86 13.53 -6.90
C GLY A 138 -9.35 13.71 -5.47
N THR A 139 -9.23 12.60 -4.73
CA THR A 139 -8.77 12.60 -3.33
C THR A 139 -7.34 13.12 -3.22
N ILE A 140 -6.43 12.64 -4.07
CA ILE A 140 -5.03 13.12 -4.11
C ILE A 140 -5.00 14.62 -4.36
N ARG A 141 -5.76 15.12 -5.35
CA ARG A 141 -5.80 16.56 -5.69
C ARG A 141 -6.36 17.41 -4.56
N GLN A 142 -7.42 16.96 -3.88
CA GLN A 142 -7.99 17.70 -2.75
C GLN A 142 -7.03 17.76 -1.56
N ILE A 143 -6.37 16.65 -1.22
CA ILE A 143 -5.35 16.62 -0.17
C ILE A 143 -4.19 17.55 -0.54
N ARG A 144 -3.66 17.45 -1.76
CA ARG A 144 -2.52 18.28 -2.18
C ARG A 144 -2.86 19.78 -2.20
N LYS A 145 -4.10 20.14 -2.55
CA LYS A 145 -4.60 21.52 -2.53
C LYS A 145 -4.64 22.10 -1.11
N ARG A 146 -5.11 21.34 -0.13
CA ARG A 146 -5.26 21.79 1.26
C ARG A 146 -3.99 21.64 2.09
N ILE A 147 -3.28 20.53 1.91
CA ILE A 147 -2.10 20.13 2.69
C ILE A 147 -0.93 19.76 1.74
N PRO A 148 -0.28 20.72 1.08
CA PRO A 148 0.77 20.44 0.08
C PRO A 148 1.95 19.61 0.58
N LYS A 149 2.21 19.64 1.90
CA LYS A 149 3.31 18.92 2.56
C LYS A 149 2.94 17.51 3.03
N CYS A 150 1.67 17.10 2.89
CA CYS A 150 1.26 15.75 3.23
C CYS A 150 1.79 14.76 2.19
N ASN A 151 2.44 13.70 2.64
CA ASN A 151 2.78 12.57 1.78
C ASN A 151 1.52 11.74 1.51
N ILE A 152 1.30 11.36 0.26
CA ILE A 152 0.10 10.65 -0.18
C ILE A 152 0.52 9.30 -0.76
N GLU A 153 0.18 8.22 -0.04
CA GLU A 153 0.28 6.85 -0.55
C GLU A 153 -1.10 6.40 -1.02
N VAL A 154 -1.17 5.75 -2.18
CA VAL A 154 -2.40 5.09 -2.65
C VAL A 154 -2.22 3.59 -2.72
N LEU A 155 -3.08 2.84 -2.03
CA LEU A 155 -3.21 1.39 -2.15
C LEU A 155 -4.38 1.08 -3.08
N ILE A 156 -4.08 0.82 -4.35
CA ILE A 156 -5.09 0.72 -5.41
C ILE A 156 -5.53 -0.73 -5.67
N PRO A 157 -6.77 -0.94 -6.15
CA PRO A 157 -7.16 -2.21 -6.77
C PRO A 157 -6.38 -2.45 -8.07
N ASP A 158 -6.61 -3.61 -8.71
CA ASP A 158 -5.94 -3.94 -9.97
C ASP A 158 -6.58 -3.28 -11.21
N PHE A 159 -7.68 -2.54 -11.03
CA PHE A 159 -8.54 -1.96 -12.08
C PHE A 159 -8.87 -2.94 -13.23
N MET A 160 -8.89 -4.24 -12.95
CA MET A 160 -8.99 -5.30 -13.96
C MET A 160 -7.95 -5.23 -15.09
N GLY A 161 -6.86 -4.48 -14.91
CA GLY A 161 -5.81 -4.26 -15.91
C GLY A 161 -6.03 -3.05 -16.80
N ASP A 162 -7.05 -2.22 -16.52
CA ASP A 162 -7.31 -0.98 -17.24
C ASP A 162 -6.18 0.04 -17.03
N GLU A 163 -5.48 0.33 -18.13
CA GLU A 163 -4.37 1.27 -18.16
C GLU A 163 -4.83 2.74 -18.07
N SER A 164 -6.02 3.07 -18.58
CA SER A 164 -6.61 4.41 -18.47
C SER A 164 -6.94 4.74 -17.02
N ALA A 165 -7.50 3.77 -16.28
CA ALA A 165 -7.76 3.89 -14.85
C ALA A 165 -6.46 4.11 -14.06
N LEU A 166 -5.42 3.30 -14.30
CA LEU A 166 -4.10 3.50 -13.70
C LEU A 166 -3.51 4.87 -14.03
N SER A 167 -3.55 5.27 -15.31
CA SER A 167 -3.06 6.57 -15.78
C SER A 167 -3.79 7.73 -15.09
N THR A 168 -5.08 7.60 -14.83
CA THR A 168 -5.86 8.62 -14.10
C THR A 168 -5.34 8.83 -12.68
N VAL A 169 -5.01 7.76 -11.95
CA VAL A 169 -4.40 7.85 -10.62
C VAL A 169 -2.98 8.41 -10.71
N MET A 170 -2.16 7.92 -11.64
CA MET A 170 -0.75 8.34 -11.79
C MET A 170 -0.62 9.82 -12.17
N ARG A 171 -1.50 10.35 -13.03
CA ARG A 171 -1.55 11.79 -13.36
C ARG A 171 -1.86 12.68 -12.16
N ALA A 172 -2.46 12.15 -11.10
CA ALA A 172 -2.66 12.90 -9.86
C ALA A 172 -1.40 12.95 -8.97
N ARG A 173 -0.33 12.23 -9.34
CA ARG A 173 0.99 12.23 -8.69
C ARG A 173 0.94 11.87 -7.20
N PRO A 174 0.54 10.63 -6.85
CA PRO A 174 0.78 10.12 -5.51
C PRO A 174 2.30 10.05 -5.24
N ASP A 175 2.71 10.15 -3.98
CA ASP A 175 4.11 10.01 -3.59
C ASP A 175 4.54 8.54 -3.58
N ILE A 176 3.61 7.64 -3.23
CA ILE A 176 3.78 6.19 -3.26
C ILE A 176 2.56 5.55 -3.93
N LEU A 177 2.79 4.73 -4.96
CA LEU A 177 1.78 3.83 -5.49
C LEU A 177 2.00 2.41 -4.94
N ASN A 178 1.01 1.94 -4.20
CA ASN A 178 0.97 0.63 -3.58
C ASN A 178 -0.08 -0.25 -4.27
N HIS A 179 0.31 -1.48 -4.63
CA HIS A 179 -0.61 -2.55 -4.99
C HIS A 179 -0.08 -3.85 -4.40
N ASN A 180 -0.81 -4.43 -3.45
CA ASN A 180 -0.37 -5.67 -2.82
C ASN A 180 -0.47 -6.85 -3.79
N ILE A 181 0.55 -7.71 -3.78
CA ILE A 181 0.52 -9.02 -4.43
C ILE A 181 -0.24 -10.05 -3.58
N GLU A 182 -0.24 -9.83 -2.26
CA GLU A 182 -0.93 -10.57 -1.19
C GLU A 182 -0.41 -11.99 -0.91
N THR A 183 -0.13 -12.79 -1.93
CA THR A 183 0.30 -14.18 -1.77
C THR A 183 1.11 -14.69 -2.98
N VAL A 184 1.56 -15.93 -2.91
CA VAL A 184 2.31 -16.63 -3.95
C VAL A 184 1.40 -17.11 -5.11
N PRO A 185 1.95 -17.34 -6.33
CA PRO A 185 1.16 -17.75 -7.49
C PRO A 185 0.29 -19.00 -7.29
N SER A 186 0.78 -20.00 -6.56
CA SER A 186 0.09 -21.28 -6.31
C SER A 186 -1.20 -21.14 -5.48
N LEU A 187 -1.28 -20.11 -4.64
CA LEU A 187 -2.42 -19.81 -3.77
C LEU A 187 -3.33 -18.69 -4.32
N TYR A 188 -2.92 -18.05 -5.42
CA TYR A 188 -3.58 -16.86 -5.94
C TYR A 188 -5.06 -17.06 -6.28
N PRO A 189 -5.49 -18.13 -6.97
CA PRO A 189 -6.91 -18.38 -7.25
C PRO A 189 -7.79 -18.49 -6.00
N GLN A 190 -7.25 -19.01 -4.91
CA GLN A 190 -7.96 -19.26 -3.67
C GLN A 190 -8.00 -18.00 -2.79
N VAL A 191 -6.89 -17.24 -2.75
CA VAL A 191 -6.75 -16.01 -1.97
C VAL A 191 -7.41 -14.82 -2.67
N ARG A 192 -7.26 -14.71 -4.00
CA ARG A 192 -7.77 -13.62 -4.85
C ARG A 192 -8.48 -14.16 -6.11
N PRO A 193 -9.70 -14.72 -6.00
CA PRO A 193 -10.38 -15.39 -7.14
C PRO A 193 -10.49 -14.56 -8.43
N LYS A 194 -10.72 -13.25 -8.31
CA LYS A 194 -10.81 -12.31 -9.43
C LYS A 194 -9.48 -11.64 -9.81
N GLY A 195 -8.46 -11.74 -8.95
CA GLY A 195 -7.15 -11.20 -9.25
C GLY A 195 -6.36 -12.12 -10.19
N ARG A 196 -5.31 -11.58 -10.82
CA ARG A 196 -4.31 -12.37 -11.55
C ARG A 196 -2.91 -11.92 -11.15
N TYR A 197 -2.04 -12.86 -10.78
CA TYR A 197 -0.67 -12.57 -10.34
C TYR A 197 0.13 -11.77 -11.39
N PRO A 198 0.17 -12.16 -12.68
CA PRO A 198 0.88 -11.39 -13.70
C PRO A 198 0.33 -9.96 -13.87
N ARG A 199 -0.99 -9.78 -13.78
CA ARG A 199 -1.63 -8.46 -13.89
C ARG A 199 -1.21 -7.53 -12.76
N SER A 200 -1.10 -8.05 -11.53
CA SER A 200 -0.67 -7.26 -10.37
C SER A 200 0.78 -6.80 -10.49
N LEU A 201 1.67 -7.66 -11.00
CA LEU A 201 3.06 -7.27 -11.31
C LEU A 201 3.12 -6.24 -12.44
N GLU A 202 2.38 -6.49 -13.53
CA GLU A 202 2.35 -5.60 -14.68
C GLU A 202 1.82 -4.20 -14.32
N LEU A 203 0.81 -4.11 -13.45
CA LEU A 203 0.27 -2.83 -12.98
C LEU A 203 1.33 -2.00 -12.24
N LEU A 204 2.12 -2.61 -11.36
CA LEU A 204 3.23 -1.94 -10.65
C LEU A 204 4.31 -1.47 -11.63
N GLN A 205 4.66 -2.32 -12.59
CA GLN A 205 5.63 -1.97 -13.63
C GLN A 205 5.15 -0.83 -14.52
N ARG A 206 3.89 -0.84 -14.95
CA ARG A 206 3.27 0.22 -15.76
C ARG A 206 3.29 1.56 -15.01
N ALA A 207 2.98 1.55 -13.72
CA ALA A 207 3.05 2.76 -12.91
C ALA A 207 4.46 3.36 -12.88
N LYS A 208 5.49 2.52 -12.73
CA LYS A 208 6.88 2.97 -12.77
C LYS A 208 7.29 3.51 -14.14
N ARG A 209 6.78 2.92 -15.24
CA ARG A 209 6.98 3.45 -16.60
C ARG A 209 6.30 4.79 -16.83
N MET A 210 5.12 5.02 -16.24
CA MET A 210 4.37 6.27 -16.35
C MET A 210 5.03 7.41 -15.56
N ASP A 211 5.59 7.12 -14.39
CA ASP A 211 6.35 8.08 -13.59
C ASP A 211 7.49 7.36 -12.85
N ALA A 212 8.73 7.51 -13.34
CA ALA A 212 9.89 6.88 -12.71
C ALA A 212 10.22 7.45 -11.32
N THR A 213 9.65 8.59 -10.95
CA THR A 213 9.88 9.26 -9.65
C THR A 213 8.94 8.75 -8.56
N VAL A 214 7.82 8.10 -8.91
CA VAL A 214 6.92 7.49 -7.93
C VAL A 214 7.60 6.30 -7.24
N TYR A 215 7.41 6.16 -5.93
CA TYR A 215 7.78 4.91 -5.27
C TYR A 215 6.70 3.87 -5.47
N THR A 216 7.10 2.67 -5.89
CA THR A 216 6.23 1.51 -6.01
C THR A 216 6.35 0.64 -4.76
N LYS A 217 5.20 0.19 -4.25
CA LYS A 217 5.11 -0.61 -3.03
C LYS A 217 4.22 -1.83 -3.25
N SER A 218 4.57 -2.93 -2.61
CA SER A 218 3.71 -4.10 -2.54
C SER A 218 3.83 -4.78 -1.17
N GLY A 219 2.91 -5.71 -0.92
CA GLY A 219 2.87 -6.48 0.31
C GLY A 219 2.44 -7.92 0.08
N ILE A 220 2.95 -8.80 0.93
CA ILE A 220 2.60 -10.21 1.00
C ILE A 220 2.19 -10.58 2.43
N MET A 221 1.18 -11.43 2.56
CA MET A 221 0.78 -12.05 3.81
C MET A 221 1.28 -13.48 3.87
N LEU A 222 1.83 -13.86 5.03
CA LEU A 222 2.31 -15.21 5.31
C LEU A 222 1.35 -15.97 6.23
N GLY A 223 1.44 -17.29 6.22
CA GLY A 223 0.59 -18.19 6.99
C GLY A 223 -0.65 -18.69 6.25
N LEU A 224 -0.69 -18.55 4.92
CA LEU A 224 -1.74 -19.07 4.05
C LEU A 224 -1.38 -20.44 3.46
N GLY A 225 -0.19 -20.95 3.72
CA GLY A 225 0.28 -22.26 3.24
C GLY A 225 1.35 -22.15 2.16
N GLU A 226 1.91 -20.96 1.98
CA GLU A 226 3.04 -20.70 1.09
C GLU A 226 4.34 -21.30 1.62
N GLU A 227 5.15 -21.83 0.71
CA GLU A 227 6.52 -22.25 1.02
C GLU A 227 7.50 -21.07 0.94
N ILE A 228 8.59 -21.13 1.72
CA ILE A 228 9.58 -20.03 1.78
C ILE A 228 10.19 -19.73 0.41
N ASP A 229 10.48 -20.76 -0.39
CA ASP A 229 11.06 -20.58 -1.73
C ASP A 229 10.10 -19.87 -2.68
N GLU A 230 8.79 -20.11 -2.55
CA GLU A 230 7.77 -19.38 -3.31
C GLU A 230 7.72 -17.91 -2.90
N VAL A 231 7.83 -17.63 -1.60
CA VAL A 231 7.88 -16.24 -1.08
C VAL A 231 9.11 -15.51 -1.62
N ILE A 232 10.27 -16.15 -1.59
CA ILE A 232 11.51 -15.56 -2.13
C ILE A 232 11.38 -15.35 -3.65
N GLN A 233 10.70 -16.25 -4.38
CA GLN A 233 10.42 -16.04 -5.79
C GLN A 233 9.54 -14.82 -6.03
N VAL A 234 8.50 -14.61 -5.21
CA VAL A 234 7.69 -13.37 -5.26
C VAL A 234 8.55 -12.13 -5.03
N PHE A 235 9.54 -12.18 -4.13
CA PHE A 235 10.45 -11.05 -3.92
C PHE A 235 11.28 -10.74 -5.16
N ARG A 236 11.79 -11.78 -5.85
CA ARG A 236 12.51 -11.62 -7.12
C ARG A 236 11.61 -11.02 -8.20
N ASP A 237 10.38 -11.52 -8.32
CA ASP A 237 9.42 -11.02 -9.30
C ASP A 237 9.07 -9.55 -9.03
N LEU A 238 8.79 -9.17 -7.77
CA LEU A 238 8.53 -7.78 -7.42
C LEU A 238 9.73 -6.87 -7.73
N ARG A 239 10.95 -7.33 -7.45
CA ARG A 239 12.16 -6.55 -7.79
C ARG A 239 12.40 -6.44 -9.28
N SER A 240 12.15 -7.50 -10.05
CA SER A 240 12.26 -7.45 -11.51
C SER A 240 11.19 -6.56 -12.15
N HIS A 241 10.16 -6.17 -11.38
CA HIS A 241 9.11 -5.22 -11.78
C HIS A 241 9.26 -3.84 -11.13
N ASP A 242 10.49 -3.49 -10.73
CA ASP A 242 10.86 -2.20 -10.15
C ASP A 242 10.10 -1.82 -8.87
N VAL A 243 9.64 -2.79 -8.07
CA VAL A 243 8.99 -2.52 -6.78
C VAL A 243 10.02 -2.18 -5.71
N GLU A 244 9.97 -0.99 -5.13
CA GLU A 244 11.02 -0.47 -4.26
C GLU A 244 10.76 -0.69 -2.77
N ILE A 245 9.49 -0.82 -2.38
CA ILE A 245 9.08 -0.98 -0.99
C ILE A 245 8.31 -2.28 -0.81
N LEU A 246 8.68 -3.07 0.19
CA LEU A 246 8.04 -4.35 0.50
C LEU A 246 7.52 -4.37 1.95
N THR A 247 6.31 -4.89 2.13
CA THR A 247 5.77 -5.25 3.45
C THR A 247 5.48 -6.75 3.54
N VAL A 248 5.94 -7.40 4.61
CA VAL A 248 5.74 -8.84 4.86
C VAL A 248 5.07 -9.00 6.22
N GLY A 249 3.84 -9.50 6.24
CA GLY A 249 3.03 -9.56 7.47
C GLY A 249 2.35 -10.91 7.69
N GLN A 250 1.91 -11.19 8.92
CA GLN A 250 1.13 -12.39 9.22
C GLN A 250 -0.32 -12.22 8.77
N TYR A 251 -0.85 -13.22 8.06
CA TYR A 251 -2.28 -13.36 7.83
C TYR A 251 -3.01 -13.60 9.15
N LEU A 252 -3.96 -12.73 9.48
CA LEU A 252 -4.87 -12.91 10.60
C LEU A 252 -6.27 -13.15 10.08
N ARG A 253 -6.83 -14.30 10.44
CA ARG A 253 -8.15 -14.73 9.98
C ARG A 253 -9.27 -13.89 10.61
N PRO A 254 -10.11 -13.20 9.80
CA PRO A 254 -11.16 -12.34 10.34
C PRO A 254 -12.33 -13.10 10.97
N THR A 255 -12.84 -14.14 10.28
CA THR A 255 -13.97 -14.96 10.74
C THR A 255 -13.79 -16.44 10.34
N PRO A 256 -14.56 -17.39 10.89
CA PRO A 256 -14.47 -18.80 10.48
C PRO A 256 -14.81 -19.02 9.00
N ASN A 257 -15.47 -18.08 8.32
CA ASN A 257 -15.78 -18.21 6.89
C ASN A 257 -14.59 -17.84 5.98
N HIS A 258 -13.55 -17.20 6.53
CA HIS A 258 -12.34 -16.84 5.78
C HIS A 258 -11.35 -18.01 5.74
N LEU A 259 -10.33 -17.88 4.88
CA LEU A 259 -9.28 -18.88 4.74
C LEU A 259 -8.68 -19.23 6.11
N PRO A 260 -8.48 -20.50 6.43
CA PRO A 260 -7.82 -20.90 7.66
C PRO A 260 -6.34 -20.50 7.63
N ILE A 261 -5.78 -20.29 8.82
CA ILE A 261 -4.35 -20.05 8.99
C ILE A 261 -3.66 -21.42 8.88
N ALA A 262 -2.71 -21.55 7.95
CA ALA A 262 -1.91 -22.77 7.81
C ALA A 262 -0.81 -22.83 8.88
N ARG A 263 -0.17 -21.69 9.16
CA ARG A 263 0.87 -21.56 10.20
C ARG A 263 1.00 -20.13 10.71
N TYR A 264 1.51 -19.99 11.93
CA TYR A 264 2.02 -18.72 12.44
C TYR A 264 3.52 -18.64 12.19
N VAL A 265 3.92 -17.65 11.42
CA VAL A 265 5.34 -17.41 11.12
C VAL A 265 6.01 -16.77 12.33
N THR A 266 7.21 -17.25 12.64
CA THR A 266 8.00 -16.78 13.79
C THR A 266 8.65 -15.43 13.49
N PRO A 267 8.94 -14.60 14.51
CA PRO A 267 9.70 -13.36 14.33
C PRO A 267 11.05 -13.56 13.63
N ASP A 268 11.74 -14.67 13.89
CA ASP A 268 13.02 -14.99 13.27
C ASP A 268 12.90 -15.27 11.77
N GLU A 269 11.83 -15.96 11.35
CA GLU A 269 11.54 -16.14 9.92
C GLU A 269 11.23 -14.81 9.23
N PHE A 270 10.48 -13.90 9.88
CA PHE A 270 10.27 -12.55 9.34
C PHE A 270 11.59 -11.77 9.22
N ALA A 271 12.48 -11.90 10.21
CA ALA A 271 13.80 -11.25 10.19
C ALA A 271 14.68 -11.80 9.06
N MET A 272 14.66 -13.11 8.84
CA MET A 272 15.35 -13.76 7.72
C MET A 272 14.82 -13.24 6.38
N LEU A 273 13.50 -13.22 6.18
CA LEU A 273 12.88 -12.73 4.95
C LEU A 273 13.19 -11.25 4.68
N LYS A 274 13.31 -10.43 5.74
CA LYS A 274 13.74 -9.03 5.61
C LYS A 274 15.14 -8.93 5.02
N VAL A 275 16.07 -9.74 5.51
CA VAL A 275 17.44 -9.78 5.03
C VAL A 275 17.50 -10.23 3.57
N GLU A 276 16.76 -11.28 3.20
CA GLU A 276 16.69 -11.77 1.82
C GLU A 276 16.11 -10.72 0.86
N ALA A 277 15.02 -10.04 1.26
CA ALA A 277 14.46 -8.96 0.46
C ALA A 277 15.47 -7.80 0.28
N LEU A 278 16.15 -7.37 1.34
CA LEU A 278 17.15 -6.31 1.24
C LEU A 278 18.32 -6.67 0.31
N LYS A 279 18.77 -7.95 0.31
CA LYS A 279 19.79 -8.45 -0.63
C LYS A 279 19.34 -8.36 -2.09
N LEU A 280 18.04 -8.51 -2.36
CA LEU A 280 17.46 -8.36 -3.70
C LEU A 280 17.29 -6.88 -4.12
N GLY A 281 17.65 -5.93 -3.26
CA GLY A 281 17.70 -4.51 -3.59
C GLY A 281 16.39 -3.74 -3.38
N PHE A 282 15.48 -4.23 -2.54
CA PHE A 282 14.40 -3.36 -2.05
C PHE A 282 14.99 -2.19 -1.25
N ARG A 283 14.51 -0.97 -1.49
CA ARG A 283 14.98 0.22 -0.77
C ARG A 283 14.50 0.22 0.67
N HIS A 284 13.31 -0.33 0.92
CA HIS A 284 12.71 -0.40 2.23
C HIS A 284 11.92 -1.69 2.39
N VAL A 285 12.11 -2.37 3.53
CA VAL A 285 11.42 -3.62 3.85
C VAL A 285 10.95 -3.57 5.29
N GLU A 286 9.64 -3.67 5.47
CA GLU A 286 9.04 -3.94 6.77
C GLU A 286 8.56 -5.39 6.80
N SER A 287 9.04 -6.15 7.78
CA SER A 287 8.77 -7.58 7.89
C SER A 287 8.55 -7.92 9.34
N GLY A 288 7.37 -8.42 9.67
CA GLY A 288 7.05 -8.79 11.03
C GLY A 288 5.59 -9.20 11.21
N PRO A 289 5.25 -9.86 12.33
CA PRO A 289 3.93 -10.46 12.52
C PRO A 289 2.77 -9.46 12.41
N LEU A 290 2.97 -8.22 12.88
CA LEU A 290 1.93 -7.18 12.90
C LEU A 290 2.08 -6.17 11.76
N VAL A 291 3.05 -6.35 10.86
CA VAL A 291 3.23 -5.44 9.72
C VAL A 291 1.99 -5.50 8.81
N ARG A 292 1.58 -4.32 8.34
CA ARG A 292 0.47 -4.12 7.40
C ARG A 292 0.93 -3.22 6.28
N SER A 293 0.36 -3.39 5.10
CA SER A 293 0.68 -2.57 3.92
C SER A 293 0.52 -1.07 4.16
N CYS A 294 -0.34 -0.67 5.11
CA CYS A 294 -0.57 0.73 5.46
C CYS A 294 0.16 1.21 6.74
N GLY A 295 0.90 0.34 7.43
CA GLY A 295 1.68 0.73 8.61
C GLY A 295 2.94 1.52 8.20
N GLN A 296 3.31 2.52 9.00
CA GLN A 296 4.67 3.05 8.96
C GLN A 296 5.65 2.02 9.54
N PRO A 297 6.95 2.07 9.20
CA PRO A 297 7.98 1.38 9.97
C PRO A 297 7.84 1.75 11.45
N GLY A 298 7.64 0.76 12.31
CA GLY A 298 7.54 0.98 13.76
C GLY A 298 8.83 1.56 14.34
N PRO A 299 8.79 2.22 15.51
CA PRO A 299 9.99 2.73 16.16
C PRO A 299 10.81 1.55 16.68
N GLY A 300 11.86 1.16 15.96
CA GLY A 300 12.94 0.37 16.55
C GLY A 300 13.57 1.14 17.72
N PRO A 301 14.09 0.45 18.76
CA PRO A 301 14.68 1.14 19.91
C PRO A 301 15.84 2.02 19.43
N GLY A 302 15.70 3.34 19.58
CA GLY A 302 16.75 4.32 19.30
C GLY A 302 16.66 5.11 17.98
N ARG A 303 15.58 5.01 17.18
CA ARG A 303 15.42 5.86 15.97
C ARG A 303 14.21 6.79 16.07
N ARG A 304 14.47 8.10 16.16
CA ARG A 304 13.46 9.15 15.95
C ARG A 304 12.85 8.95 14.56
N GLY A 305 11.52 9.06 14.46
CA GLY A 305 10.72 8.66 13.31
C GLY A 305 11.35 8.99 11.96
N LEU A 306 11.24 8.05 11.02
CA LEU A 306 11.60 8.29 9.63
C LEU A 306 10.70 9.44 9.10
N ARG A 307 11.22 10.67 9.19
CA ARG A 307 10.92 11.64 8.14
C ARG A 307 11.47 11.03 6.86
N TRP A 308 10.61 10.89 5.87
CA TRP A 308 11.06 10.72 4.49
C TRP A 308 11.83 11.99 4.08
N THR A 309 13.10 12.10 4.46
CA THR A 309 14.02 13.07 3.83
C THR A 309 14.52 12.42 2.56
N PHE A 310 13.76 12.58 1.48
CA PHE A 310 14.26 12.32 0.14
C PHE A 310 15.32 13.40 -0.17
N ALA A 311 16.59 13.09 0.04
CA ALA A 311 17.68 13.92 -0.43
C ALA A 311 17.70 13.86 -1.97
N GLY A 312 17.40 14.97 -2.64
CA GLY A 312 17.36 14.98 -4.10
C GLY A 312 16.80 16.24 -4.76
N SER A 313 17.01 17.43 -4.19
CA SER A 313 16.95 18.67 -4.97
C SER A 313 18.38 19.18 -5.14
N VAL A 314 19.09 18.62 -6.12
CA VAL A 314 20.26 19.30 -6.68
C VAL A 314 19.70 20.51 -7.42
N GLY A 315 19.81 21.68 -6.79
CA GLY A 315 19.38 22.94 -7.38
C GLY A 315 20.18 23.19 -8.65
N PHE A 316 19.52 23.18 -9.80
CA PHE A 316 20.04 23.83 -10.99
C PHE A 316 19.97 25.35 -10.77
N PRO A 317 21.07 26.09 -10.98
CA PRO A 317 21.04 27.53 -10.87
C PRO A 317 20.11 28.12 -11.95
N THR A 318 19.08 28.82 -11.50
CA THR A 318 18.17 29.58 -12.35
C THR A 318 18.88 30.81 -12.91
N THR A 319 19.34 30.76 -14.17
CA THR A 319 19.66 31.98 -14.92
C THR A 319 18.42 32.38 -15.73
N ARG A 320 17.82 33.52 -15.36
CA ARG A 320 16.73 34.19 -16.10
C ARG A 320 17.20 34.58 -17.51
N PRO A 321 16.39 34.43 -18.57
CA PRO A 321 16.64 35.13 -19.83
C PRO A 321 15.98 36.52 -19.79
N GLY A 322 16.81 37.54 -19.54
CA GLY A 322 16.50 38.94 -19.82
C GLY A 322 16.86 39.29 -21.27
N ARG A 323 16.03 40.11 -21.90
CA ARG A 323 16.03 40.53 -23.31
C ARG A 323 17.30 41.29 -23.75
N CYS A 324 17.70 40.99 -25.00
CA CYS A 324 18.07 41.90 -26.10
C CYS A 324 19.40 42.69 -26.02
N ARG A 325 20.34 42.40 -26.93
CA ARG A 325 20.65 43.23 -28.12
C ARG A 325 21.76 42.61 -28.99
N THR A 326 21.64 42.91 -30.27
CA THR A 326 22.49 42.67 -31.45
C THR A 326 24.00 42.88 -31.27
N ALA A 327 24.82 41.97 -31.84
CA ALA A 327 25.99 42.31 -32.65
C ALA A 327 26.49 41.08 -33.44
N SER A 328 26.64 41.26 -34.74
CA SER A 328 27.32 40.39 -35.70
C SER A 328 28.85 40.50 -35.52
N LEU A 329 29.60 39.42 -35.76
CA LEU A 329 30.78 39.37 -36.67
C LEU A 329 31.66 38.12 -36.46
N THR A 330 31.70 37.27 -37.49
CA THR A 330 32.85 36.61 -38.16
C THR A 330 33.98 35.87 -37.41
N SER A 331 34.25 34.67 -37.98
CA SER A 331 35.57 34.08 -38.31
C SER A 331 36.46 33.40 -37.24
N ALA A 332 36.50 32.06 -37.34
CA ALA A 332 37.62 31.21 -37.74
C ALA A 332 38.99 31.23 -37.00
N VAL A 333 39.56 30.00 -36.97
CA VAL A 333 41.00 29.59 -36.96
C VAL A 333 41.61 29.10 -35.64
N LEU A 334 41.81 27.76 -35.61
CA LEU A 334 42.99 26.95 -35.24
C LEU A 334 44.07 27.50 -34.29
N ALA A 335 44.49 26.66 -33.33
CA ALA A 335 45.82 25.99 -33.27
C ALA A 335 46.49 25.96 -31.88
N SER A 336 46.97 24.75 -31.53
CA SER A 336 48.27 24.44 -30.88
C SER A 336 48.45 24.47 -29.35
N TYR A 337 48.75 23.26 -28.84
CA TYR A 337 49.67 22.82 -27.77
C TYR A 337 50.98 23.67 -27.64
N PRO A 338 51.80 23.60 -26.53
CA PRO A 338 52.20 22.36 -25.83
C PRO A 338 52.45 22.40 -24.30
N THR A 339 52.76 21.20 -23.81
CA THR A 339 53.23 20.71 -22.49
C THR A 339 54.55 21.36 -22.00
N PRO A 340 54.95 21.11 -20.73
CA PRO A 340 55.68 19.88 -20.35
C PRO A 340 54.87 18.87 -19.53
#